data_AF-A0A7C3A9A2-F1
#
_entry.id   AF-A0A7C3A9A2-F1
#
_cell.length_a   1.000
_cell.length_b   1.000
_cell.length_c   1.000
_cell.angle_alpha   90.00
_cell.angle_beta   90.00
_cell.angle_gamma   90.00
#
_symmetry.space_group_name_H-M   'P 1'
#
loop_
_entity.id
_entity.type
_entity.pdbx_description
1 polymer ?
#
loop_
_entity_poly.entity_id
_entity_poly.type
_entity_poly.pdbx_seq_one_letter_code
_entity_poly.pdbx_strand_id
1 'polypeptide(L)'
;ERTSTTVANAYVKPITARYLKRLEDRLRSLGFKGRLFIMLSSGGITSAETAREYPVRIIESGPTAAVIAAQYYGKMFGIPDIFCFDMGGTTAKSCLIQKGQAGLVSTFEVGRVQRFKKGSGLPIQVPVVDLMEIGAGGGSIARISKMGLLQVGPESAGADPGPVCYGLGGMEPTVTDADLVLGYLDPNYFLGGAMKLNKTAAERAIEERVAKPLGTSLVEAAFGIHDLINETMGAAAKTHIAEKGGNPSIVTIVAFGGAGPVHAYGLAKKIGAPRIIVPPLAGVGSALGFFTAPMSFDLARSHKVTLDEADFAAIEEIFQQLQAEGAATLKGAREGEEVIFERSLDMRFVGQGAETNIPIDNRPFTEWEKGEIRRLFDEHYQRLYGRTYPETPVEFVTFRLRARLPDRPFKLPKLEVEGRSLDEAKKGQRQAFSLLKRDFIPFTVYDRYKLFPGAEIEGPAIIEERESTIIVGEDARARVDEYGFVWIEFKGV
;
A
#
# COMPACT_ATOMS: atom_id res chain seq x y z
N GLU A 1 2.33 2.69 24.99
CA GLU A 1 1.56 2.25 23.82
C GLU A 1 0.07 2.09 24.12
N ARG A 2 -0.34 1.20 25.03
CA ARG A 2 -1.76 1.03 25.42
C ARG A 2 -2.49 2.35 25.76
N THR A 3 -1.92 3.19 26.62
CA THR A 3 -2.51 4.51 26.94
C THR A 3 -2.68 5.37 25.68
N SER A 4 -1.68 5.41 24.81
CA SER A 4 -1.74 6.19 23.56
C SER A 4 -2.81 5.66 22.61
N THR A 5 -2.93 4.33 22.49
CA THR A 5 -3.96 3.65 21.69
C THR A 5 -5.37 3.97 22.21
N THR A 6 -5.58 3.87 23.52
CA THR A 6 -6.88 4.16 24.15
C THR A 6 -7.27 5.63 23.98
N VAL A 7 -6.32 6.56 24.21
CA VAL A 7 -6.55 8.00 24.04
C VAL A 7 -6.86 8.32 22.57
N ALA A 8 -6.08 7.79 21.62
CA ALA A 8 -6.32 7.99 20.21
C ALA A 8 -7.72 7.49 19.80
N ASN A 9 -8.10 6.27 20.21
CA ASN A 9 -9.43 5.72 19.92
C ASN A 9 -10.55 6.62 20.47
N ALA A 10 -10.46 7.02 21.73
CA ALA A 10 -11.45 7.89 22.37
C ALA A 10 -11.55 9.26 21.69
N TYR A 11 -10.40 9.83 21.27
CA TYR A 11 -10.34 11.13 20.60
C TYR A 11 -11.05 11.12 19.24
N VAL A 12 -10.82 10.10 18.41
CA VAL A 12 -11.41 10.05 17.05
C VAL A 12 -12.82 9.45 16.99
N LYS A 13 -13.27 8.77 18.06
CA LYS A 13 -14.55 8.04 18.13
C LYS A 13 -15.77 8.90 17.84
N PRO A 14 -15.98 10.09 18.44
CA PRO A 14 -17.15 10.91 18.13
C PRO A 14 -17.21 11.38 16.66
N ILE A 15 -16.06 11.68 16.05
CA ILE A 15 -15.98 12.16 14.66
C ILE A 15 -16.33 11.02 13.70
N THR A 16 -15.68 9.86 13.89
CA THR A 16 -15.90 8.67 13.07
C THR A 16 -17.33 8.15 13.22
N ALA A 17 -17.86 8.13 14.44
CA ALA A 17 -19.24 7.73 14.73
C ALA A 17 -20.27 8.56 13.96
N ARG A 18 -20.12 9.89 13.97
CA ARG A 18 -21.01 10.79 13.22
C ARG A 18 -20.88 10.59 11.71
N TYR A 19 -19.66 10.46 11.20
CA TYR A 19 -19.42 10.29 9.77
C TYR A 19 -20.05 8.99 9.24
N LEU A 20 -19.76 7.85 9.87
CA LEU A 20 -20.26 6.55 9.42
C LEU A 20 -21.78 6.45 9.57
N LYS A 21 -22.34 6.98 10.66
CA LYS A 21 -23.81 7.04 10.82
C LYS A 21 -24.46 7.84 9.70
N ARG A 22 -23.94 9.03 9.39
CA ARG A 22 -24.45 9.88 8.30
C ARG A 22 -24.37 9.18 6.95
N LEU A 23 -23.28 8.44 6.71
CA LEU A 23 -23.11 7.66 5.47
C LEU A 23 -24.14 6.53 5.38
N GLU A 24 -24.34 5.75 6.44
CA GLU A 24 -25.35 4.69 6.51
C GLU A 24 -26.78 5.24 6.30
N ASP A 25 -27.13 6.34 6.97
CA ASP A 25 -28.43 6.98 6.85
C ASP A 25 -28.64 7.51 5.41
N ARG A 26 -27.61 8.10 4.81
CA ARG A 26 -27.66 8.57 3.42
C ARG A 26 -27.85 7.42 2.44
N LEU A 27 -27.08 6.33 2.57
CA LEU A 27 -27.24 5.13 1.74
C LEU A 27 -28.67 4.59 1.84
N ARG A 28 -29.22 4.48 3.05
CA ARG A 28 -30.60 4.03 3.28
C ARG A 28 -31.62 4.96 2.62
N SER A 29 -31.43 6.28 2.73
CA SER A 29 -32.31 7.27 2.09
C SER A 29 -32.31 7.18 0.55
N LEU A 30 -31.22 6.68 -0.05
CA LEU A 30 -31.11 6.40 -1.48
C LEU A 30 -31.66 5.02 -1.88
N GLY A 31 -32.26 4.27 -0.94
CA GLY A 31 -32.84 2.95 -1.18
C GLY A 31 -31.82 1.80 -1.17
N PHE A 32 -30.59 2.02 -0.71
CA PHE A 32 -29.59 0.95 -0.58
C PHE A 32 -30.05 -0.09 0.46
N LYS A 33 -30.20 -1.34 0.01
CA LYS A 33 -30.64 -2.47 0.84
C LYS A 33 -29.49 -3.35 1.36
N GLY A 34 -28.25 -3.05 0.96
CA GLY A 34 -27.07 -3.79 1.38
C GLY A 34 -26.56 -3.36 2.76
N ARG A 35 -25.41 -3.91 3.14
CA ARG A 35 -24.70 -3.56 4.38
C ARG A 35 -23.42 -2.79 4.04
N LEU A 36 -23.09 -1.80 4.87
CA LEU A 36 -21.84 -1.05 4.77
C LEU A 36 -20.75 -1.74 5.58
N PHE A 37 -19.64 -2.06 4.91
CA PHE A 37 -18.44 -2.58 5.53
C PHE A 37 -17.29 -1.58 5.42
N ILE A 38 -16.37 -1.63 6.38
CA ILE A 38 -15.23 -0.74 6.51
C ILE A 38 -13.96 -1.59 6.57
N MET A 39 -12.95 -1.22 5.77
CA MET A 39 -11.64 -1.85 5.80
C MET A 39 -10.91 -1.52 7.10
N LEU A 40 -10.32 -2.54 7.69
CA LEU A 40 -9.44 -2.45 8.85
C LEU A 40 -8.00 -2.26 8.41
N SER A 41 -7.20 -1.66 9.27
CA SER A 41 -5.75 -1.56 9.14
C SER A 41 -5.07 -2.92 8.94
N SER A 42 -5.68 -4.01 9.43
CA SER A 42 -5.16 -5.38 9.31
C SER A 42 -5.46 -6.08 7.98
N GLY A 43 -6.22 -5.44 7.08
CA GLY A 43 -6.55 -6.00 5.76
C GLY A 43 -7.89 -6.73 5.67
N GLY A 44 -8.58 -6.92 6.80
CA GLY A 44 -9.95 -7.43 6.83
C GLY A 44 -10.99 -6.33 6.69
N ILE A 45 -12.25 -6.70 6.46
CA ILE A 45 -13.39 -5.78 6.53
C ILE A 45 -14.30 -6.09 7.72
N THR A 46 -14.87 -5.06 8.32
CA THR A 46 -15.80 -5.15 9.46
C THR A 46 -17.06 -4.30 9.26
N SER A 47 -18.05 -4.44 10.13
CA SER A 47 -19.27 -3.63 10.07
C SER A 47 -19.00 -2.16 10.38
N ALA A 48 -19.83 -1.25 9.87
CA ALA A 48 -19.77 0.15 10.25
C ALA A 48 -20.01 0.36 11.75
N GLU A 49 -20.81 -0.47 12.43
CA GLU A 49 -21.00 -0.42 13.88
C GLU A 49 -19.68 -0.67 14.64
N THR A 50 -18.98 -1.76 14.30
CA THR A 50 -17.69 -2.11 14.90
C THR A 50 -16.63 -1.03 14.62
N ALA A 51 -16.59 -0.48 13.41
CA ALA A 51 -15.68 0.60 13.06
C ALA A 51 -15.94 1.90 13.84
N ARG A 52 -17.21 2.16 14.25
CA ARG A 52 -17.56 3.28 15.14
C ARG A 52 -17.10 3.05 16.58
N GLU A 53 -17.05 1.80 17.02
CA GLU A 53 -16.59 1.45 18.37
C GLU A 53 -15.05 1.50 18.49
N TYR A 54 -14.36 1.02 17.44
CA TYR A 54 -12.90 0.90 17.38
C TYR A 54 -12.27 1.67 16.19
N PRO A 55 -12.49 2.98 16.04
CA PRO A 55 -11.96 3.77 14.93
C PRO A 55 -10.43 3.79 14.81
N VAL A 56 -9.69 3.49 15.90
CA VAL A 56 -8.24 3.36 15.83
C VAL A 56 -7.79 2.23 14.89
N ARG A 57 -8.67 1.26 14.61
CA ARG A 57 -8.42 0.10 13.74
C ARG A 57 -8.72 0.36 12.26
N ILE A 58 -9.11 1.58 11.88
CA ILE A 58 -9.34 1.96 10.48
C ILE A 58 -8.32 3.00 9.99
N ILE A 59 -7.30 3.28 10.82
CA ILE A 59 -6.17 4.13 10.45
C ILE A 59 -5.39 3.46 9.31
N GLU A 60 -5.10 4.18 8.24
CA GLU A 60 -4.41 3.63 7.06
C GLU A 60 -5.14 2.45 6.36
N SER A 61 -6.46 2.37 6.53
CA SER A 61 -7.30 1.38 5.85
C SER A 61 -7.31 1.50 4.32
N GLY A 62 -7.18 2.72 3.78
CA GLY A 62 -7.13 2.96 2.33
C GLY A 62 -5.92 2.29 1.66
N PRO A 63 -4.67 2.64 2.04
CA PRO A 63 -3.47 2.00 1.50
C PRO A 63 -3.42 0.49 1.74
N THR A 64 -3.95 0.04 2.88
CA THR A 64 -4.10 -1.39 3.17
C THR A 64 -4.88 -2.11 2.07
N ALA A 65 -5.93 -1.49 1.52
CA ALA A 65 -6.71 -2.07 0.44
C ALA A 65 -5.88 -2.29 -0.84
N ALA A 66 -4.95 -1.40 -1.19
CA ALA A 66 -4.03 -1.59 -2.31
C ALA A 66 -3.12 -2.81 -2.11
N VAL A 67 -2.63 -3.02 -0.88
CA VAL A 67 -1.82 -4.20 -0.53
C VAL A 67 -2.63 -5.49 -0.64
N ILE A 68 -3.88 -5.49 -0.18
CA ILE A 68 -4.76 -6.65 -0.32
C ILE A 68 -5.04 -6.98 -1.79
N ALA A 69 -5.25 -5.95 -2.63
CA ALA A 69 -5.37 -6.13 -4.08
C ALA A 69 -4.09 -6.71 -4.69
N ALA A 70 -2.91 -6.18 -4.35
CA ALA A 70 -1.62 -6.71 -4.79
C ALA A 70 -1.42 -8.17 -4.39
N GLN A 71 -1.77 -8.54 -3.15
CA GLN A 71 -1.68 -9.92 -2.67
C GLN A 71 -2.62 -10.84 -3.46
N TYR A 72 -3.83 -10.38 -3.77
CA TYR A 72 -4.75 -11.10 -4.65
C TYR A 72 -4.18 -11.29 -6.07
N TYR A 73 -3.56 -10.26 -6.65
CA TYR A 73 -2.90 -10.38 -7.95
C TYR A 73 -1.70 -11.34 -7.90
N GLY A 74 -0.92 -11.31 -6.83
CA GLY A 74 0.18 -12.27 -6.63
C GLY A 74 -0.31 -13.71 -6.63
N LYS A 75 -1.42 -13.99 -5.94
CA LYS A 75 -2.07 -15.31 -5.99
C LYS A 75 -2.59 -15.65 -7.38
N MET A 76 -3.21 -14.70 -8.06
CA MET A 76 -3.76 -14.89 -9.42
C MET A 76 -2.67 -15.26 -10.44
N PHE A 77 -1.53 -14.57 -10.39
CA PHE A 77 -0.46 -14.72 -11.38
C PHE A 77 0.70 -15.63 -10.89
N GLY A 78 0.58 -16.23 -9.70
CA GLY A 78 1.64 -17.07 -9.13
C GLY A 78 2.91 -16.30 -8.79
N ILE A 79 2.79 -15.03 -8.38
CA ILE A 79 3.90 -14.16 -8.01
C ILE A 79 3.97 -14.05 -6.48
N PRO A 80 4.96 -14.69 -5.84
CA PRO A 80 5.06 -14.69 -4.38
C PRO A 80 5.59 -13.38 -3.81
N ASP A 81 6.48 -12.69 -4.54
CA ASP A 81 7.21 -11.52 -4.05
C ASP A 81 6.81 -10.26 -4.84
N ILE A 82 6.06 -9.37 -4.17
CA ILE A 82 5.51 -8.14 -4.75
C ILE A 82 5.89 -6.94 -3.91
N PHE A 83 6.29 -5.86 -4.58
CA PHE A 83 6.40 -4.54 -3.98
C PHE A 83 5.17 -3.75 -4.41
N CYS A 84 4.18 -3.66 -3.53
CA CYS A 84 3.01 -2.84 -3.74
C CYS A 84 3.43 -1.37 -3.62
N PHE A 85 3.17 -0.56 -4.64
CA PHE A 85 3.52 0.86 -4.69
C PHE A 85 2.28 1.69 -5.05
N ASP A 86 1.73 2.41 -4.08
CA ASP A 86 0.58 3.30 -4.25
C ASP A 86 1.01 4.75 -4.04
N MET A 87 1.04 5.55 -5.11
CA MET A 87 1.44 6.95 -5.05
C MET A 87 0.29 7.87 -5.48
N GLY A 88 -0.13 8.71 -4.54
CA GLY A 88 -1.12 9.76 -4.75
C GLY A 88 -0.48 11.15 -4.85
N GLY A 89 -1.31 12.19 -4.64
CA GLY A 89 -0.86 13.58 -4.63
C GLY A 89 -0.07 13.98 -3.38
N THR A 90 -0.22 13.30 -2.25
CA THR A 90 0.40 13.76 -0.99
C THR A 90 1.52 12.84 -0.53
N THR A 91 1.30 11.54 -0.65
CA THR A 91 2.18 10.49 -0.11
C THR A 91 2.21 9.30 -1.03
N ALA A 92 3.22 8.47 -0.82
CA ALA A 92 3.36 7.15 -1.39
C ALA A 92 3.36 6.15 -0.24
N LYS A 93 2.58 5.09 -0.41
CA LYS A 93 2.50 3.99 0.54
C LYS A 93 2.99 2.75 -0.19
N SER A 94 3.76 1.92 0.52
CA SER A 94 4.29 0.70 -0.07
C SER A 94 4.29 -0.43 0.92
N CYS A 95 4.24 -1.65 0.42
CA CYS A 95 4.33 -2.86 1.23
C CYS A 95 5.07 -3.93 0.46
N LEU A 96 5.98 -4.62 1.13
CA LEU A 96 6.56 -5.84 0.61
C LEU A 96 5.66 -7.02 0.98
N ILE A 97 5.16 -7.70 -0.04
CA ILE A 97 4.49 -8.99 0.06
C ILE A 97 5.54 -10.04 -0.25
N GLN A 98 5.71 -11.03 0.64
CA GLN A 98 6.65 -12.12 0.46
C GLN A 98 5.92 -13.44 0.58
N LYS A 99 6.30 -14.42 -0.24
CA LYS A 99 5.68 -15.76 -0.23
C LYS A 99 4.14 -15.69 -0.32
N GLY A 100 3.62 -14.70 -1.04
CA GLY A 100 2.19 -14.47 -1.23
C GLY A 100 1.45 -13.89 -0.01
N GLN A 101 2.16 -13.38 1.01
CA GLN A 101 1.56 -12.80 2.21
C GLN A 101 2.14 -11.42 2.54
N ALA A 102 1.26 -10.46 2.84
CA ALA A 102 1.62 -9.17 3.40
C ALA A 102 1.96 -9.32 4.88
N GLY A 103 3.03 -8.68 5.33
CA GLY A 103 3.40 -8.65 6.74
C GLY A 103 2.36 -7.92 7.58
N LEU A 104 2.10 -8.42 8.78
CA LEU A 104 1.30 -7.73 9.80
C LEU A 104 2.21 -7.35 10.96
N VAL A 105 2.07 -6.13 11.45
CA VAL A 105 2.73 -5.65 12.67
C VAL A 105 1.69 -5.34 13.73
N SER A 106 2.07 -5.52 15.00
CA SER A 106 1.19 -5.31 16.15
C SER A 106 1.25 -3.89 16.70
N THR A 107 2.23 -3.11 16.26
CA THR A 107 2.43 -1.72 16.65
C THR A 107 2.88 -0.88 15.47
N PHE A 108 2.42 0.37 15.42
CA PHE A 108 2.88 1.38 14.47
C PHE A 108 2.78 2.77 15.10
N GLU A 109 3.33 3.78 14.43
CA GLU A 109 3.31 5.16 14.93
C GLU A 109 2.48 6.05 14.03
N VAL A 110 1.60 6.84 14.64
CA VAL A 110 0.80 7.86 13.93
C VAL A 110 1.25 9.26 14.32
N GLY A 111 1.05 10.23 13.43
CA GLY A 111 1.33 11.64 13.73
C GLY A 111 2.79 11.91 14.08
N ARG A 112 3.73 11.29 13.36
CA ARG A 112 5.18 11.49 13.55
C ARG A 112 5.54 12.97 13.40
N VAL A 113 6.18 13.54 14.43
CA VAL A 113 6.71 14.91 14.41
C VAL A 113 7.98 15.00 13.54
N GLN A 114 8.76 13.91 13.45
CA GLN A 114 9.94 13.82 12.58
C GLN A 114 9.78 12.64 11.63
N ARG A 115 9.65 12.90 10.32
CA ARG A 115 9.50 11.84 9.30
C ARG A 115 10.72 10.92 9.31
N PHE A 116 10.48 9.62 9.12
CA PHE A 116 11.48 8.55 9.16
C PHE A 116 12.24 8.39 10.49
N LYS A 117 11.85 9.09 11.55
CA LYS A 117 12.40 8.87 12.91
C LYS A 117 11.40 8.13 13.78
N LYS A 118 11.75 6.88 14.10
CA LYS A 118 11.05 6.06 15.10
C LYS A 118 11.07 6.77 16.46
N GLY A 119 9.96 6.73 17.17
CA GLY A 119 9.73 7.38 18.47
C GLY A 119 9.24 8.81 18.40
N SER A 120 9.07 9.38 17.19
CA SER A 120 8.59 10.77 17.03
C SER A 120 7.07 10.89 16.93
N GLY A 121 6.35 9.77 16.87
CA GLY A 121 4.89 9.73 16.76
C GLY A 121 4.22 9.12 17.99
N LEU A 122 2.91 8.99 17.91
CA LEU A 122 2.09 8.32 18.91
C LEU A 122 2.08 6.81 18.61
N PRO A 123 2.58 5.96 19.52
CA PRO A 123 2.60 4.52 19.30
C PRO A 123 1.20 3.93 19.51
N ILE A 124 0.68 3.29 18.48
CA ILE A 124 -0.63 2.64 18.44
C ILE A 124 -0.41 1.12 18.38
N GLN A 125 -1.10 0.39 19.25
CA GLN A 125 -1.00 -1.06 19.41
C GLN A 125 -2.26 -1.75 18.87
N VAL A 126 -2.37 -1.80 17.54
CA VAL A 126 -3.40 -2.58 16.84
C VAL A 126 -2.77 -3.32 15.65
N PRO A 127 -3.32 -4.48 15.26
CA PRO A 127 -2.86 -5.16 14.06
C PRO A 127 -3.01 -4.27 12.82
N VAL A 128 -1.92 -4.10 12.08
CA VAL A 128 -1.88 -3.30 10.85
C VAL A 128 -0.98 -3.97 9.82
N VAL A 129 -1.34 -3.85 8.54
CA VAL A 129 -0.44 -4.19 7.44
C VAL A 129 0.84 -3.39 7.57
N ASP A 130 1.98 -4.04 7.36
CA ASP A 130 3.29 -3.41 7.46
C ASP A 130 3.53 -2.47 6.28
N LEU A 131 2.96 -1.28 6.39
CA LEU A 131 3.03 -0.23 5.41
C LEU A 131 4.27 0.62 5.65
N MET A 132 5.10 0.74 4.62
CA MET A 132 6.10 1.78 4.52
C MET A 132 5.43 3.05 3.99
N GLU A 133 5.45 4.12 4.79
CA GLU A 133 5.10 5.45 4.31
C GLU A 133 6.33 6.18 3.78
N ILE A 134 6.26 6.55 2.52
CA ILE A 134 7.22 7.45 1.90
C ILE A 134 6.53 8.81 1.80
N GLY A 135 7.10 9.82 2.46
CA GLY A 135 6.58 11.19 2.47
C GLY A 135 6.78 11.93 1.14
N ALA A 136 6.42 11.28 0.04
CA ALA A 136 6.68 11.61 -1.35
C ALA A 136 5.39 11.36 -2.16
N GLY A 137 4.90 12.35 -2.90
CA GLY A 137 3.70 12.24 -3.75
C GLY A 137 3.76 13.25 -4.89
N GLY A 138 2.77 13.24 -5.79
CA GLY A 138 2.75 14.17 -6.93
C GLY A 138 2.77 15.65 -6.52
N GLY A 139 2.13 15.99 -5.42
CA GLY A 139 2.11 17.34 -4.85
C GLY A 139 3.29 17.64 -3.91
N SER A 140 4.29 16.77 -3.77
CA SER A 140 5.47 17.07 -2.95
C SER A 140 6.19 18.31 -3.50
N ILE A 141 6.44 19.29 -2.63
CA ILE A 141 6.96 20.59 -3.01
C ILE A 141 8.48 20.51 -3.23
N ALA A 142 8.94 21.03 -4.37
CA ALA A 142 10.34 21.21 -4.69
C ALA A 142 10.83 22.58 -4.21
N ARG A 143 11.95 22.62 -3.49
CA ARG A 143 12.57 23.85 -2.99
C ARG A 143 14.08 23.75 -2.95
N ILE A 144 14.73 24.90 -2.86
CA ILE A 144 16.16 24.98 -2.56
C ILE A 144 16.34 25.16 -1.07
N SER A 145 17.12 24.25 -0.48
CA SER A 145 17.46 24.29 0.94
C SER A 145 18.36 25.48 1.27
N LYS A 146 18.50 25.77 2.57
CA LYS A 146 19.46 26.81 3.05
C LYS A 146 20.92 26.53 2.63
N MET A 147 21.24 25.28 2.26
CA MET A 147 22.56 24.87 1.79
C MET A 147 22.69 24.91 0.26
N GLY A 148 21.70 25.43 -0.47
CA GLY A 148 21.74 25.52 -1.93
C GLY A 148 21.41 24.21 -2.66
N LEU A 149 20.97 23.17 -1.95
CA LEU A 149 20.63 21.86 -2.54
C LEU A 149 19.13 21.75 -2.84
N LEU A 150 18.78 21.09 -3.95
CA LEU A 150 17.40 20.70 -4.27
C LEU A 150 16.86 19.72 -3.22
N GLN A 151 15.64 19.99 -2.75
CA GLN A 151 14.87 19.10 -1.88
C GLN A 151 13.45 18.99 -2.42
N VAL A 152 12.89 17.78 -2.38
CA VAL A 152 11.49 17.52 -2.77
C VAL A 152 10.77 16.88 -1.60
N GLY A 153 9.67 17.50 -1.18
CA GLY A 153 9.02 17.20 0.10
C GLY A 153 9.86 17.67 1.30
N PRO A 154 9.47 17.29 2.53
CA PRO A 154 8.29 16.49 2.88
C PRO A 154 6.95 17.20 2.71
N GLU A 155 6.95 18.53 2.62
CA GLU A 155 5.73 19.32 2.46
C GLU A 155 5.03 19.01 1.14
N SER A 156 3.69 19.03 1.15
CA SER A 156 2.87 18.78 -0.03
C SER A 156 1.89 19.91 -0.23
N ALA A 157 1.65 20.26 -1.50
CA ALA A 157 0.63 21.22 -1.91
C ALA A 157 -0.81 20.65 -1.83
N GLY A 158 -0.96 19.35 -1.56
CA GLY A 158 -2.27 18.68 -1.53
C GLY A 158 -2.99 18.76 -2.87
N ALA A 159 -4.33 18.81 -2.83
CA ALA A 159 -5.17 19.07 -4.01
C ALA A 159 -5.66 20.54 -4.08
N ASP A 160 -5.66 21.24 -2.95
CA ASP A 160 -6.04 22.64 -2.79
C ASP A 160 -5.08 23.28 -1.78
N PRO A 161 -4.22 24.23 -2.18
CA PRO A 161 -4.18 24.90 -3.48
C PRO A 161 -3.55 24.08 -4.62
N GLY A 162 -2.98 22.91 -4.31
CA GLY A 162 -2.47 21.94 -5.30
C GLY A 162 -1.19 22.36 -6.03
N PRO A 163 -0.67 21.48 -6.92
CA PRO A 163 0.36 21.82 -7.91
C PRO A 163 0.08 23.12 -8.67
N VAL A 164 1.13 23.82 -9.08
CA VAL A 164 1.00 25.08 -9.82
C VAL A 164 0.20 24.88 -11.11
N CYS A 165 0.44 23.76 -11.80
CA CYS A 165 -0.25 23.40 -13.02
C CYS A 165 -1.76 23.18 -12.86
N TYR A 166 -2.29 23.01 -11.63
CA TYR A 166 -3.74 22.89 -11.43
C TYR A 166 -4.45 24.24 -11.56
N GLY A 167 -3.74 25.37 -11.42
CA GLY A 167 -4.31 26.70 -11.54
C GLY A 167 -5.27 27.07 -10.40
N LEU A 168 -5.18 26.39 -9.25
CA LEU A 168 -6.04 26.61 -8.07
C LEU A 168 -5.40 27.53 -7.01
N GLY A 169 -4.35 28.27 -7.38
CA GLY A 169 -3.64 29.19 -6.50
C GLY A 169 -2.33 28.65 -5.90
N GLY A 170 -1.92 27.44 -6.27
CA GLY A 170 -0.61 26.89 -5.93
C GLY A 170 0.53 27.71 -6.55
N MET A 171 1.57 28.01 -5.76
CA MET A 171 2.69 28.87 -6.17
C MET A 171 4.07 28.21 -6.06
N GLU A 172 4.17 27.10 -5.34
CA GLU A 172 5.42 26.36 -5.15
C GLU A 172 5.46 25.17 -6.12
N PRO A 173 6.55 24.96 -6.87
CA PRO A 173 6.64 23.87 -7.84
C PRO A 173 6.59 22.51 -7.14
N THR A 174 5.96 21.53 -7.79
CA THR A 174 5.75 20.17 -7.26
C THR A 174 6.25 19.09 -8.22
N VAL A 175 6.19 17.83 -7.79
CA VAL A 175 6.52 16.67 -8.63
C VAL A 175 5.61 16.60 -9.87
N THR A 176 4.30 16.80 -9.72
CA THR A 176 3.35 16.83 -10.84
C THR A 176 3.66 17.95 -11.84
N ASP A 177 4.14 19.10 -11.36
CA ASP A 177 4.59 20.19 -12.25
C ASP A 177 5.79 19.74 -13.09
N ALA A 178 6.75 19.05 -12.47
CA ALA A 178 7.91 18.50 -13.17
C ALA A 178 7.49 17.41 -14.18
N ASP A 179 6.60 16.49 -13.81
CA ASP A 179 6.11 15.43 -14.70
C ASP A 179 5.40 16.00 -15.93
N LEU A 180 4.65 17.10 -15.76
CA LEU A 180 4.02 17.81 -16.87
C LEU A 180 5.06 18.50 -17.77
N VAL A 181 6.07 19.15 -17.20
CA VAL A 181 7.15 19.79 -17.97
C VAL A 181 7.95 18.76 -18.76
N LEU A 182 8.25 17.61 -18.16
CA LEU A 182 8.97 16.48 -18.77
C LEU A 182 8.14 15.72 -19.82
N GLY A 183 6.86 16.07 -20.01
CA GLY A 183 6.00 15.51 -21.04
C GLY A 183 5.36 14.16 -20.69
N TYR A 184 5.45 13.73 -19.43
CA TYR A 184 4.80 12.49 -18.96
C TYR A 184 3.29 12.64 -18.83
N LEU A 185 2.80 13.85 -18.51
CA LEU A 185 1.36 14.15 -18.40
C LEU A 185 0.85 14.93 -19.60
N ASP A 186 -0.40 14.69 -20.00
CA ASP A 186 -1.09 15.50 -21.01
C ASP A 186 -1.75 16.72 -20.35
N PRO A 187 -1.42 17.95 -20.76
CA PRO A 187 -2.10 19.14 -20.24
C PRO A 187 -3.60 19.19 -20.54
N ASN A 188 -4.08 18.46 -21.56
CA ASN A 188 -5.48 18.48 -21.99
C ASN A 188 -6.28 17.22 -21.60
N TYR A 189 -5.64 16.21 -21.02
CA TYR A 189 -6.28 14.92 -20.73
C TYR A 189 -6.23 14.53 -19.24
N PHE A 190 -5.76 15.42 -18.36
CA PHE A 190 -5.77 15.14 -16.92
C PHE A 190 -7.19 14.95 -16.38
N LEU A 191 -7.40 13.89 -15.56
CA LEU A 191 -8.72 13.42 -15.14
C LEU A 191 -9.68 13.16 -16.33
N GLY A 192 -9.16 12.64 -17.44
CA GLY A 192 -9.91 12.41 -18.67
C GLY A 192 -10.32 13.70 -19.39
N GLY A 193 -9.59 14.79 -19.17
CA GLY A 193 -9.86 16.12 -19.72
C GLY A 193 -10.82 16.97 -18.89
N ALA A 194 -11.27 16.48 -17.73
CA ALA A 194 -12.08 17.26 -16.80
C ALA A 194 -11.30 18.43 -16.18
N MET A 195 -9.97 18.36 -16.16
CA MET A 195 -9.08 19.41 -15.68
C MET A 195 -8.00 19.68 -16.72
N LYS A 196 -7.88 20.93 -17.17
CA LYS A 196 -6.77 21.38 -18.02
C LYS A 196 -5.61 21.83 -17.13
N LEU A 197 -4.41 21.35 -17.43
CA LEU A 197 -3.20 21.72 -16.71
C LEU A 197 -2.51 22.90 -17.38
N ASN A 198 -2.02 23.84 -16.57
CA ASN A 198 -1.27 25.00 -17.02
C ASN A 198 0.23 24.71 -17.07
N LYS A 199 0.71 24.19 -18.20
CA LYS A 199 2.13 23.88 -18.41
C LYS A 199 3.02 25.11 -18.25
N THR A 200 2.66 26.24 -18.84
CA THR A 200 3.46 27.48 -18.76
C THR A 200 3.61 27.99 -17.32
N ALA A 201 2.58 27.85 -16.48
CA ALA A 201 2.68 28.21 -15.07
C ALA A 201 3.66 27.29 -14.32
N ALA A 202 3.63 25.98 -14.58
CA ALA A 202 4.60 25.03 -14.03
C ALA A 202 6.03 25.33 -14.48
N GLU A 203 6.23 25.58 -15.78
CA GLU A 203 7.54 25.96 -16.35
C GLU A 203 8.10 27.19 -15.65
N ARG A 204 7.30 28.26 -15.51
CA ARG A 204 7.72 29.48 -14.82
C ARG A 204 8.05 29.23 -13.34
N ALA A 205 7.23 28.47 -12.62
CA ALA A 205 7.46 28.20 -11.21
C ALA A 205 8.74 27.39 -10.98
N ILE A 206 8.99 26.35 -11.78
CA ILE A 206 10.23 25.57 -11.72
C ILE A 206 11.43 26.44 -12.10
N GLU A 207 11.32 27.24 -13.15
CA GLU A 207 12.40 28.12 -13.59
C GLU A 207 12.79 29.12 -12.49
N GLU A 208 11.81 29.82 -11.91
CA GLU A 208 12.05 30.88 -10.93
C GLU A 208 12.51 30.34 -9.57
N ARG A 209 11.91 29.24 -9.09
CA ARG A 209 12.13 28.75 -7.73
C ARG A 209 13.19 27.66 -7.61
N VAL A 210 13.54 26.99 -8.72
CA VAL A 210 14.47 25.86 -8.72
C VAL A 210 15.62 26.07 -9.70
N ALA A 211 15.33 26.31 -10.98
CA ALA A 211 16.36 26.36 -12.03
C ALA A 211 17.33 27.53 -11.85
N LYS A 212 16.80 28.77 -11.72
CA LYS A 212 17.61 29.99 -11.53
C LYS A 212 18.45 29.94 -10.27
N PRO A 213 17.92 29.56 -9.08
CA PRO A 213 18.74 29.45 -7.88
C PRO A 213 19.83 28.36 -7.95
N LEU A 214 19.62 27.28 -8.71
CA LEU A 214 20.62 26.22 -8.91
C LEU A 214 21.62 26.53 -10.03
N GLY A 215 21.34 27.53 -10.89
CA GLY A 215 22.17 27.84 -12.06
C GLY A 215 22.10 26.76 -13.16
N THR A 216 20.94 26.11 -13.32
CA THR A 216 20.70 25.03 -14.29
C THR A 216 19.55 25.40 -15.25
N SER A 217 19.35 24.63 -16.31
CA SER A 217 18.22 24.83 -17.22
C SER A 217 16.88 24.40 -16.60
N LEU A 218 15.77 24.89 -17.15
CA LEU A 218 14.42 24.46 -16.76
C LEU A 218 14.24 22.93 -16.85
N VAL A 219 14.75 22.33 -17.92
CA VAL A 219 14.61 20.88 -18.17
C VAL A 219 15.40 20.08 -17.15
N GLU A 220 16.64 20.48 -16.86
CA GLU A 220 17.47 19.84 -15.84
C GLU A 220 16.85 19.99 -14.44
N ALA A 221 16.28 21.14 -14.12
CA ALA A 221 15.56 21.36 -12.86
C ALA A 221 14.33 20.46 -12.74
N ALA A 222 13.49 20.38 -13.77
CA ALA A 222 12.32 19.49 -13.79
C ALA A 222 12.74 18.02 -13.67
N PHE A 223 13.76 17.59 -14.44
CA PHE A 223 14.32 16.25 -14.33
C PHE A 223 14.87 15.98 -12.93
N GLY A 224 15.59 16.93 -12.33
CA GLY A 224 16.11 16.81 -10.97
C GLY A 224 15.01 16.61 -9.93
N ILE A 225 13.87 17.28 -10.06
CA ILE A 225 12.71 17.07 -9.18
C ILE A 225 12.17 15.64 -9.31
N HIS A 226 11.96 15.18 -10.55
CA HIS A 226 11.45 13.84 -10.84
C HIS A 226 12.43 12.72 -10.42
N ASP A 227 13.72 12.87 -10.70
CA ASP A 227 14.73 11.86 -10.35
C ASP A 227 14.97 11.81 -8.84
N LEU A 228 15.00 12.96 -8.15
CA LEU A 228 15.22 13.00 -6.71
C LEU A 228 14.08 12.32 -5.93
N ILE A 229 12.83 12.51 -6.36
CA ILE A 229 11.70 11.83 -5.70
C ILE A 229 11.74 10.32 -5.91
N ASN A 230 12.10 9.86 -7.12
CA ASN A 230 12.29 8.45 -7.43
C ASN A 230 13.49 7.84 -6.67
N GLU A 231 14.59 8.56 -6.53
CA GLU A 231 15.76 8.14 -5.75
C GLU A 231 15.38 7.98 -4.26
N THR A 232 14.66 8.95 -3.71
CA THR A 232 14.17 8.90 -2.32
C THR A 232 13.26 7.70 -2.10
N MET A 233 12.31 7.45 -3.00
CA MET A 233 11.41 6.30 -2.94
C MET A 233 12.19 4.98 -3.10
N GLY A 234 13.13 4.91 -4.05
CA GLY A 234 13.93 3.72 -4.33
C GLY A 234 14.87 3.34 -3.17
N ALA A 235 15.51 4.32 -2.53
CA ALA A 235 16.35 4.11 -1.36
C ALA A 235 15.54 3.60 -0.14
N ALA A 236 14.37 4.19 0.10
CA ALA A 236 13.46 3.72 1.14
C ALA A 236 12.99 2.29 0.86
N ALA A 237 12.58 1.99 -0.38
CA ALA A 237 12.15 0.66 -0.80
C ALA A 237 13.24 -0.39 -0.63
N LYS A 238 14.48 -0.12 -1.09
CA LYS A 238 15.61 -1.05 -0.90
C LYS A 238 15.87 -1.35 0.56
N THR A 239 15.85 -0.32 1.41
CA THR A 239 16.07 -0.45 2.85
C THR A 239 14.99 -1.35 3.46
N HIS A 240 13.72 -1.08 3.17
CA HIS A 240 12.61 -1.89 3.66
C HIS A 240 12.65 -3.34 3.15
N ILE A 241 12.99 -3.55 1.88
CA ILE A 241 13.13 -4.89 1.31
C ILE A 241 14.25 -5.66 2.03
N ALA A 242 15.40 -5.03 2.26
CA ALA A 242 16.53 -5.64 2.95
C ALA A 242 16.21 -5.94 4.43
N GLU A 243 15.55 -5.03 5.14
CA GLU A 243 15.11 -5.23 6.54
C GLU A 243 14.17 -6.44 6.70
N LYS A 244 13.44 -6.78 5.64
CA LYS A 244 12.54 -7.95 5.59
C LYS A 244 13.19 -9.20 4.98
N GLY A 245 14.49 -9.17 4.72
CA GLY A 245 15.21 -10.28 4.09
C GLY A 245 14.74 -10.59 2.67
N GLY A 246 14.11 -9.63 2.00
CA GLY A 246 13.73 -9.72 0.59
C GLY A 246 14.89 -9.39 -0.35
N ASN A 247 14.71 -9.69 -1.64
CA ASN A 247 15.70 -9.38 -2.68
C ASN A 247 15.08 -8.47 -3.74
N PRO A 248 15.51 -7.19 -3.87
CA PRO A 248 14.99 -6.25 -4.86
C PRO A 248 15.00 -6.78 -6.30
N SER A 249 15.97 -7.60 -6.67
CA SER A 249 16.18 -8.09 -8.04
C SER A 249 15.18 -9.14 -8.51
N ILE A 250 14.30 -9.62 -7.64
CA ILE A 250 13.24 -10.59 -8.00
C ILE A 250 11.84 -10.05 -7.78
N VAL A 251 11.70 -8.87 -7.17
CA VAL A 251 10.40 -8.34 -6.78
C VAL A 251 9.66 -7.80 -7.98
N THR A 252 8.37 -8.09 -8.07
CA THR A 252 7.49 -7.47 -9.06
C THR A 252 6.85 -6.23 -8.45
N ILE A 253 6.98 -5.07 -9.10
CA ILE A 253 6.30 -3.86 -8.64
C ILE A 253 4.85 -3.90 -9.12
N VAL A 254 3.88 -3.71 -8.22
CA VAL A 254 2.49 -3.46 -8.61
C VAL A 254 2.19 -1.99 -8.32
N ALA A 255 1.92 -1.21 -9.36
CA ALA A 255 1.75 0.24 -9.27
C ALA A 255 0.28 0.65 -9.20
N PHE A 256 -0.06 1.44 -8.20
CA PHE A 256 -1.38 1.98 -7.90
C PHE A 256 -1.34 3.50 -7.67
N GLY A 257 -2.51 4.11 -7.64
CA GLY A 257 -2.66 5.55 -7.41
C GLY A 257 -2.41 6.34 -8.69
N GLY A 258 -2.83 7.61 -8.70
CA GLY A 258 -2.75 8.44 -9.90
C GLY A 258 -1.32 8.70 -10.38
N ALA A 259 -0.37 8.78 -9.45
CA ALA A 259 1.05 9.03 -9.75
C ALA A 259 1.91 7.75 -9.72
N GLY A 260 1.38 6.62 -9.23
CA GLY A 260 2.17 5.37 -9.14
C GLY A 260 2.69 4.91 -10.50
N PRO A 261 1.81 4.69 -11.50
CA PRO A 261 2.24 4.29 -12.84
C PRO A 261 3.16 5.30 -13.55
N VAL A 262 3.07 6.59 -13.20
CA VAL A 262 3.95 7.65 -13.74
C VAL A 262 5.39 7.44 -13.26
N HIS A 263 5.56 7.07 -11.99
CA HIS A 263 6.86 6.90 -11.35
C HIS A 263 7.37 5.45 -11.34
N ALA A 264 6.53 4.47 -11.65
CA ALA A 264 6.86 3.05 -11.51
C ALA A 264 8.10 2.64 -12.32
N TYR A 265 8.26 3.15 -13.55
CA TYR A 265 9.44 2.88 -14.38
C TYR A 265 10.73 3.40 -13.75
N GLY A 266 10.74 4.66 -13.29
CA GLY A 266 11.88 5.25 -12.59
C GLY A 266 12.21 4.49 -11.30
N LEU A 267 11.18 4.23 -10.48
CA LEU A 267 11.31 3.49 -9.23
C LEU A 267 11.88 2.08 -9.45
N ALA A 268 11.36 1.34 -10.43
CA ALA A 268 11.83 -0.01 -10.74
C ALA A 268 13.33 -0.03 -11.08
N LYS A 269 13.80 0.92 -11.90
CA LYS A 269 15.23 1.04 -12.22
C LYS A 269 16.07 1.37 -11.00
N LYS A 270 15.61 2.28 -10.14
CA LYS A 270 16.33 2.62 -8.90
C LYS A 270 16.41 1.41 -7.97
N ILE A 271 15.34 0.63 -7.82
CA ILE A 271 15.28 -0.57 -6.97
C ILE A 271 16.07 -1.74 -7.59
N GLY A 272 16.10 -1.85 -8.91
CA GLY A 272 16.60 -3.02 -9.64
C GLY A 272 15.53 -4.08 -9.89
N ALA A 273 14.24 -3.70 -9.90
CA ALA A 273 13.13 -4.62 -10.11
C ALA A 273 13.02 -5.03 -11.60
N PRO A 274 12.88 -6.33 -11.92
CA PRO A 274 12.88 -6.82 -13.30
C PRO A 274 11.59 -6.52 -14.07
N ARG A 275 10.48 -6.26 -13.37
CA ARG A 275 9.16 -6.08 -13.98
C ARG A 275 8.20 -5.27 -13.13
N ILE A 276 7.23 -4.66 -13.82
CA ILE A 276 6.14 -3.86 -13.26
C ILE A 276 4.82 -4.42 -13.77
N ILE A 277 3.81 -4.42 -12.92
CA ILE A 277 2.43 -4.70 -13.25
C ILE A 277 1.61 -3.45 -12.94
N VAL A 278 0.84 -2.98 -13.93
CA VAL A 278 -0.15 -1.92 -13.75
C VAL A 278 -1.54 -2.51 -13.99
N PRO A 279 -2.38 -2.64 -12.94
CA PRO A 279 -3.73 -3.17 -13.10
C PRO A 279 -4.62 -2.22 -13.91
N PRO A 280 -5.74 -2.70 -14.46
CA PRO A 280 -6.82 -1.81 -14.89
C PRO A 280 -7.24 -0.89 -13.73
N LEU A 281 -7.58 0.37 -14.04
CA LEU A 281 -8.06 1.34 -13.05
C LEU A 281 -7.02 1.60 -11.94
N ALA A 282 -5.72 1.63 -12.28
CA ALA A 282 -4.63 1.76 -11.30
C ALA A 282 -4.79 3.00 -10.42
N GLY A 283 -5.29 4.12 -10.99
CA GLY A 283 -5.57 5.35 -10.26
C GLY A 283 -6.58 5.22 -9.12
N VAL A 284 -7.44 4.19 -9.14
CA VAL A 284 -8.40 3.86 -8.07
C VAL A 284 -8.21 2.43 -7.54
N GLY A 285 -7.06 1.81 -7.79
CA GLY A 285 -6.90 0.37 -7.61
C GLY A 285 -7.01 -0.12 -6.16
N SER A 286 -6.84 0.75 -5.16
CA SER A 286 -7.13 0.44 -3.75
C SER A 286 -8.60 0.06 -3.55
N ALA A 287 -9.51 0.54 -4.41
CA ALA A 287 -10.92 0.14 -4.40
C ALA A 287 -11.12 -1.36 -4.65
N LEU A 288 -10.24 -2.00 -5.43
CA LEU A 288 -10.34 -3.45 -5.68
C LEU A 288 -10.01 -4.27 -4.41
N GLY A 289 -9.19 -3.72 -3.53
CA GLY A 289 -8.88 -4.33 -2.23
C GLY A 289 -10.13 -4.64 -1.41
N PHE A 290 -11.17 -3.80 -1.49
CA PHE A 290 -12.42 -4.02 -0.74
C PHE A 290 -13.21 -5.25 -1.23
N PHE A 291 -13.07 -5.64 -2.50
CA PHE A 291 -13.75 -6.83 -3.04
C PHE A 291 -13.02 -8.14 -2.72
N THR A 292 -11.72 -8.04 -2.43
CA THR A 292 -10.82 -9.19 -2.21
C THR A 292 -10.48 -9.39 -0.74
N ALA A 293 -10.78 -8.41 0.11
CA ALA A 293 -10.54 -8.47 1.55
C ALA A 293 -11.44 -9.52 2.24
N PRO A 294 -10.87 -10.35 3.12
CA PRO A 294 -11.64 -11.27 3.93
C PRO A 294 -12.51 -10.50 4.94
N MET A 295 -13.70 -11.01 5.22
CA MET A 295 -14.46 -10.57 6.39
C MET A 295 -13.81 -11.18 7.62
N SER A 296 -12.97 -10.40 8.30
CA SER A 296 -12.21 -10.89 9.44
C SER A 296 -12.05 -9.84 10.53
N PHE A 297 -11.90 -10.30 11.76
CA PHE A 297 -11.66 -9.46 12.92
C PHE A 297 -10.61 -10.09 13.83
N ASP A 298 -9.54 -9.33 14.11
CA ASP A 298 -8.45 -9.75 14.98
C ASP A 298 -8.73 -9.36 16.44
N LEU A 299 -8.64 -10.33 17.34
CA LEU A 299 -8.83 -10.19 18.78
C LEU A 299 -7.58 -10.62 19.53
N ALA A 300 -7.36 -10.03 20.69
CA ALA A 300 -6.24 -10.35 21.55
C ALA A 300 -6.59 -10.15 23.03
N ARG A 301 -6.01 -10.98 23.89
CA ARG A 301 -6.06 -10.84 25.36
C ARG A 301 -4.67 -11.06 25.93
N SER A 302 -4.15 -10.05 26.62
CA SER A 302 -2.88 -10.17 27.32
C SER A 302 -3.09 -10.92 28.63
N HIS A 303 -2.35 -12.00 28.81
CA HIS A 303 -2.32 -12.79 30.04
C HIS A 303 -0.91 -13.35 30.17
N LYS A 304 -0.10 -12.71 31.01
CA LYS A 304 1.32 -13.03 31.14
C LYS A 304 1.52 -14.11 32.19
N VAL A 305 1.99 -15.28 31.78
CA VAL A 305 2.25 -16.42 32.65
C VAL A 305 3.38 -17.27 32.08
N THR A 306 4.24 -17.81 32.95
CA THR A 306 5.30 -18.73 32.50
C THR A 306 4.67 -20.03 31.98
N LEU A 307 5.31 -20.68 31.01
CA LEU A 307 4.81 -21.95 30.47
C LEU A 307 4.69 -23.02 31.56
N ASP A 308 5.59 -23.01 32.55
CA ASP A 308 5.61 -23.97 33.64
C ASP A 308 4.49 -23.75 34.65
N GLU A 309 4.02 -22.52 34.84
CA GLU A 309 2.94 -22.18 35.77
C GLU A 309 1.57 -22.05 35.08
N ALA A 310 1.53 -22.10 33.75
CA ALA A 310 0.32 -21.90 32.98
C ALA A 310 -0.74 -22.97 33.28
N ASP A 311 -1.95 -22.50 33.57
CA ASP A 311 -3.17 -23.29 33.61
C ASP A 311 -3.81 -23.31 32.22
N PHE A 312 -3.77 -24.47 31.56
CA PHE A 312 -4.27 -24.62 30.20
C PHE A 312 -5.80 -24.59 30.12
N ALA A 313 -6.51 -24.88 31.22
CA ALA A 313 -7.96 -24.71 31.27
C ALA A 313 -8.33 -23.21 31.28
N ALA A 314 -7.65 -22.41 32.09
CA ALA A 314 -7.82 -20.96 32.10
C ALA A 314 -7.47 -20.32 30.74
N ILE A 315 -6.46 -20.83 30.04
CA ILE A 315 -6.13 -20.36 28.68
C ILE A 315 -7.22 -20.75 27.67
N GLU A 316 -7.80 -21.94 27.77
CA GLU A 316 -8.93 -22.31 26.91
C GLU A 316 -10.15 -21.39 27.15
N GLU A 317 -10.44 -21.02 28.39
CA GLU A 317 -11.50 -20.04 28.70
C GLU A 317 -11.25 -18.68 28.02
N ILE A 318 -9.99 -18.22 27.98
CA ILE A 318 -9.61 -17.00 27.24
C ILE A 318 -9.95 -17.15 25.75
N PHE A 319 -9.61 -18.29 25.13
CA PHE A 319 -9.92 -18.52 23.72
C PHE A 319 -11.43 -18.62 23.46
N GLN A 320 -12.20 -19.25 24.35
CA GLN A 320 -13.66 -19.32 24.23
C GLN A 320 -14.31 -17.94 24.31
N GLN A 321 -13.86 -17.08 25.22
CA GLN A 321 -14.31 -15.69 25.30
C GLN A 321 -14.00 -14.93 24.00
N LEU A 322 -12.77 -15.07 23.49
CA LEU A 322 -12.38 -14.46 22.22
C LEU A 322 -13.23 -14.98 21.05
N GLN A 323 -13.54 -16.28 21.01
CA GLN A 323 -14.37 -16.88 19.96
C GLN A 323 -15.81 -16.33 20.01
N ALA A 324 -16.38 -16.19 21.20
CA ALA A 324 -17.70 -15.59 21.38
C ALA A 324 -17.74 -14.13 20.91
N GLU A 325 -16.72 -13.33 21.27
CA GLU A 325 -16.58 -11.94 20.80
C GLU A 325 -16.41 -11.84 19.28
N GLY A 326 -15.59 -12.73 18.69
CA GLY A 326 -15.36 -12.79 17.25
C GLY A 326 -16.61 -13.15 16.48
N ALA A 327 -17.35 -14.17 16.94
CA ALA A 327 -18.62 -14.57 16.38
C ALA A 327 -19.67 -13.46 16.47
N ALA A 328 -19.74 -12.75 17.61
CA ALA A 328 -20.64 -11.61 17.77
C ALA A 328 -20.30 -10.48 16.80
N THR A 329 -19.01 -10.21 16.57
CA THR A 329 -18.54 -9.15 15.67
C THR A 329 -18.86 -9.44 14.20
N LEU A 330 -18.80 -10.72 13.79
CA LEU A 330 -19.12 -11.15 12.43
C LEU A 330 -20.60 -11.52 12.23
N LYS A 331 -21.42 -11.46 13.30
CA LYS A 331 -22.83 -11.84 13.26
C LYS A 331 -23.59 -11.00 12.23
N GLY A 332 -24.27 -11.68 11.31
CA GLY A 332 -25.04 -11.04 10.26
C GLY A 332 -24.20 -10.43 9.13
N ALA A 333 -22.87 -10.51 9.15
CA ALA A 333 -22.06 -10.07 8.01
C ALA A 333 -22.43 -10.87 6.74
N ARG A 334 -22.62 -12.20 6.87
CA ARG A 334 -23.29 -13.07 5.90
C ARG A 334 -24.13 -14.11 6.63
N GLU A 335 -25.38 -14.29 6.20
CA GLU A 335 -26.30 -15.24 6.81
C GLU A 335 -25.94 -16.68 6.42
N GLY A 336 -25.96 -17.59 7.40
CA GLY A 336 -25.76 -19.03 7.20
C GLY A 336 -24.30 -19.50 7.03
N GLU A 337 -23.31 -18.61 7.10
CA GLU A 337 -21.90 -19.00 7.04
C GLU A 337 -21.30 -19.20 8.43
N GLU A 338 -20.55 -20.30 8.62
CA GLU A 338 -19.82 -20.57 9.85
C GLU A 338 -18.58 -19.69 9.98
N VAL A 339 -18.28 -19.26 11.21
CA VAL A 339 -17.08 -18.48 11.52
C VAL A 339 -15.90 -19.43 11.66
N ILE A 340 -14.84 -19.17 10.91
CA ILE A 340 -13.55 -19.85 11.01
C ILE A 340 -12.68 -19.07 11.99
N PHE A 341 -12.05 -19.80 12.91
CA PHE A 341 -11.16 -19.24 13.91
C PHE A 341 -9.71 -19.64 13.61
N GLU A 342 -8.77 -18.74 13.87
CA GLU A 342 -7.34 -19.01 13.80
C GLU A 342 -6.68 -18.52 15.09
N ARG A 343 -6.07 -19.43 15.84
CA ARG A 343 -5.44 -19.16 17.13
C ARG A 343 -3.93 -18.93 16.95
N SER A 344 -3.37 -18.01 17.72
CA SER A 344 -1.91 -17.85 17.83
C SER A 344 -1.49 -17.32 19.21
N LEU A 345 -0.22 -17.54 19.55
CA LEU A 345 0.36 -17.26 20.85
C LEU A 345 1.52 -16.27 20.68
N ASP A 346 1.48 -15.13 21.37
CA ASP A 346 2.66 -14.29 21.54
C ASP A 346 3.43 -14.79 22.76
N MET A 347 4.62 -15.30 22.53
CA MET A 347 5.49 -15.88 23.54
C MET A 347 6.88 -15.27 23.47
N ARG A 348 7.64 -15.36 24.57
CA ARG A 348 9.04 -14.93 24.61
C ARG A 348 9.82 -15.65 25.70
N PHE A 349 11.15 -15.58 25.63
CA PHE A 349 11.98 -15.96 26.77
C PHE A 349 11.74 -15.01 27.94
N VAL A 350 11.73 -15.53 29.17
CA VAL A 350 11.63 -14.70 30.37
C VAL A 350 12.79 -13.70 30.40
N GLY A 351 12.45 -12.40 30.58
CA GLY A 351 13.42 -11.31 30.54
C GLY A 351 13.68 -10.72 29.14
N GLN A 352 13.19 -11.34 28.07
CA GLN A 352 13.27 -10.79 26.71
C GLN A 352 12.26 -9.65 26.53
N GLY A 353 12.65 -8.62 25.77
CA GLY A 353 11.77 -7.50 25.44
C GLY A 353 10.79 -7.75 24.29
N ALA A 354 11.18 -8.57 23.30
CA ALA A 354 10.40 -8.83 22.08
C ALA A 354 9.67 -10.17 22.12
N GLU A 355 8.49 -10.20 21.52
CA GLU A 355 7.60 -11.37 21.43
C GLU A 355 7.73 -12.06 20.06
N THR A 356 7.49 -13.37 20.03
CA THR A 356 7.37 -14.19 18.83
C THR A 356 5.93 -14.70 18.73
N ASN A 357 5.27 -14.44 17.60
CA ASN A 357 3.92 -14.94 17.33
C ASN A 357 3.98 -16.37 16.76
N ILE A 358 3.26 -17.30 17.38
CA ILE A 358 3.27 -18.72 17.05
C ILE A 358 1.84 -19.13 16.68
N PRO A 359 1.58 -19.40 15.38
CA PRO A 359 0.33 -20.02 14.96
C PRO A 359 0.18 -21.41 15.61
N ILE A 360 -1.03 -21.72 16.07
CA ILE A 360 -1.38 -23.04 16.62
C ILE A 360 -2.65 -23.55 15.95
N ASP A 361 -2.86 -24.87 15.97
CA ASP A 361 -4.15 -25.43 15.57
C ASP A 361 -5.27 -25.06 16.56
N ASN A 362 -6.51 -25.34 16.16
CA ASN A 362 -7.70 -24.95 16.92
C ASN A 362 -8.19 -26.03 17.90
N ARG A 363 -7.40 -27.06 18.21
CA ARG A 363 -7.84 -28.03 19.23
C ARG A 363 -7.95 -27.35 20.60
N PRO A 364 -8.77 -27.89 21.53
CA PRO A 364 -8.87 -27.35 22.88
C PRO A 364 -7.50 -27.14 23.51
N PHE A 365 -7.27 -26.00 24.15
CA PHE A 365 -5.96 -25.69 24.72
C PHE A 365 -5.55 -26.68 25.81
N THR A 366 -6.53 -27.32 26.46
CA THR A 366 -6.35 -28.40 27.44
C THR A 366 -5.76 -29.68 26.86
N GLU A 367 -5.77 -29.88 25.54
CA GLU A 367 -5.16 -31.03 24.87
C GLU A 367 -3.68 -30.82 24.52
N TRP A 368 -3.16 -29.61 24.68
CA TRP A 368 -1.75 -29.32 24.47
C TRP A 368 -0.91 -29.78 25.65
N GLU A 369 0.33 -30.18 25.37
CA GLU A 369 1.34 -30.39 26.40
C GLU A 369 2.34 -29.24 26.45
N LYS A 370 2.85 -28.90 27.64
CA LYS A 370 3.88 -27.85 27.81
C LYS A 370 5.10 -28.10 26.93
N GLY A 371 5.57 -29.35 26.85
CA GLY A 371 6.71 -29.72 26.02
C GLY A 371 6.48 -29.52 24.52
N GLU A 372 5.23 -29.64 24.06
CA GLU A 372 4.85 -29.41 22.67
C GLU A 372 4.83 -27.93 22.33
N ILE A 373 4.22 -27.10 23.18
CA ILE A 373 4.23 -25.64 23.04
C ILE A 373 5.66 -25.11 23.05
N ARG A 374 6.52 -25.64 23.95
CA ARG A 374 7.93 -25.26 23.99
C ARG A 374 8.64 -25.55 22.67
N ARG A 375 8.42 -26.74 22.11
CA ARG A 375 9.03 -27.14 20.84
C ARG A 375 8.55 -26.25 19.69
N LEU A 376 7.26 -25.95 19.62
CA LEU A 376 6.71 -25.02 18.62
C LEU A 376 7.34 -23.63 18.72
N PHE A 377 7.54 -23.13 19.95
CA PHE A 377 8.24 -21.88 20.19
C PHE A 377 9.68 -21.93 19.70
N ASP A 378 10.44 -22.96 20.07
CA ASP A 378 11.84 -23.11 19.67
C ASP A 378 12.01 -23.19 18.15
N GLU A 379 11.15 -23.96 17.48
CA GLU A 379 11.19 -24.08 16.02
C GLU A 379 10.94 -22.75 15.33
N HIS A 380 9.94 -21.97 15.77
CA HIS A 380 9.65 -20.66 15.20
C HIS A 380 10.76 -19.65 15.52
N TYR A 381 11.25 -19.63 16.76
CA TYR A 381 12.31 -18.74 17.19
C TYR A 381 13.63 -19.02 16.43
N GLN A 382 13.98 -20.30 16.26
CA GLN A 382 15.14 -20.73 15.48
C GLN A 382 15.02 -20.30 14.00
N ARG A 383 13.83 -20.41 13.39
CA ARG A 383 13.60 -19.95 12.01
C ARG A 383 13.79 -18.44 11.86
N LEU A 384 13.38 -17.66 12.86
CA LEU A 384 13.46 -16.20 12.82
C LEU A 384 14.86 -15.66 13.17
N TYR A 385 15.54 -16.29 14.13
CA TYR A 385 16.75 -15.74 14.75
C TYR A 385 18.00 -16.62 14.63
N GLY A 386 17.88 -17.82 14.06
CA GLY A 386 18.99 -18.74 13.81
C GLY A 386 19.58 -19.40 15.08
N ARG A 387 18.96 -19.21 16.24
CA ARG A 387 19.38 -19.80 17.54
C ARG A 387 18.19 -19.96 18.47
N THR A 388 18.33 -20.78 19.51
CA THR A 388 17.40 -20.86 20.65
C THR A 388 18.17 -20.93 21.98
N TYR A 389 17.48 -20.81 23.11
CA TYR A 389 18.02 -20.95 24.47
C TYR A 389 17.25 -22.04 25.23
N PRO A 390 17.71 -23.31 25.16
CA PRO A 390 17.00 -24.45 25.76
C PRO A 390 16.73 -24.28 27.26
N GLU A 391 17.72 -23.76 28.00
CA GLU A 391 17.68 -23.61 29.46
C GLU A 391 16.87 -22.40 29.94
N THR A 392 16.46 -21.50 29.04
CA THR A 392 15.73 -20.28 29.44
C THR A 392 14.23 -20.54 29.42
N PRO A 393 13.50 -20.31 30.53
CA PRO A 393 12.05 -20.44 30.56
C PRO A 393 11.38 -19.50 29.55
N VAL A 394 10.20 -19.90 29.07
CA VAL A 394 9.37 -19.09 28.18
C VAL A 394 8.08 -18.68 28.89
N GLU A 395 7.57 -17.51 28.56
CA GLU A 395 6.29 -17.00 29.04
C GLU A 395 5.35 -16.69 27.88
N PHE A 396 4.07 -16.97 28.10
CA PHE A 396 2.99 -16.40 27.30
C PHE A 396 2.86 -14.93 27.64
N VAL A 397 2.54 -14.10 26.66
CA VAL A 397 2.28 -12.66 26.85
C VAL A 397 0.88 -12.31 26.40
N THR A 398 0.50 -12.73 25.19
CA THR A 398 -0.79 -12.41 24.58
C THR A 398 -1.34 -13.60 23.81
N PHE A 399 -2.62 -13.91 24.03
CA PHE A 399 -3.38 -14.89 23.25
C PHE A 399 -4.14 -14.15 22.16
N ARG A 400 -4.02 -14.60 20.91
CA ARG A 400 -4.63 -13.96 19.75
C ARG A 400 -5.58 -14.90 19.03
N LEU A 401 -6.67 -14.33 18.54
CA LEU A 401 -7.66 -15.03 17.74
C LEU A 401 -8.04 -14.16 16.54
N ARG A 402 -7.92 -14.71 15.34
CA ARG A 402 -8.55 -14.14 14.15
C ARG A 402 -9.85 -14.90 13.89
N ALA A 403 -10.97 -14.18 13.94
CA ALA A 403 -12.26 -14.68 13.47
C ALA A 403 -12.44 -14.24 12.02
N ARG A 404 -12.83 -15.14 11.12
CA ARG A 404 -13.11 -14.81 9.72
C ARG A 404 -14.24 -15.65 9.15
N LEU A 405 -14.91 -15.12 8.14
CA LEU A 405 -15.85 -15.93 7.34
C LEU A 405 -15.10 -16.63 6.18
N PRO A 406 -15.67 -17.70 5.59
CA PRO A 406 -15.09 -18.38 4.44
C PRO A 406 -14.81 -17.41 3.29
N ASP A 407 -13.69 -17.59 2.59
CA ASP A 407 -13.38 -16.74 1.44
C ASP A 407 -14.42 -16.97 0.34
N ARG A 408 -14.95 -15.87 -0.23
CA ARG A 408 -15.69 -15.93 -1.49
C ARG A 408 -14.74 -15.55 -2.61
N PRO A 409 -14.45 -16.45 -3.56
CA PRO A 409 -13.49 -16.14 -4.62
C PRO A 409 -14.07 -15.04 -5.52
N PHE A 410 -13.53 -13.83 -5.38
CA PHE A 410 -13.65 -12.81 -6.40
C PHE A 410 -12.87 -13.29 -7.63
N LYS A 411 -13.46 -13.19 -8.81
CA LYS A 411 -12.79 -13.52 -10.08
C LYS A 411 -12.90 -12.31 -11.00
N LEU A 412 -11.76 -11.84 -11.48
CA LEU A 412 -11.76 -10.85 -12.54
C LEU A 412 -12.25 -11.52 -13.83
N PRO A 413 -13.18 -10.89 -14.57
CA PRO A 413 -13.56 -11.38 -15.87
C PRO A 413 -12.37 -11.24 -16.83
N LYS A 414 -12.23 -12.22 -17.73
CA LYS A 414 -11.31 -12.09 -18.86
C LYS A 414 -11.91 -11.11 -19.87
N LEU A 415 -11.09 -10.28 -20.46
CA LEU A 415 -11.47 -9.41 -21.56
C LEU A 415 -11.59 -10.25 -22.84
N GLU A 416 -12.55 -9.90 -23.69
CA GLU A 416 -12.68 -10.54 -24.99
C GLU A 416 -11.52 -10.12 -25.90
N VAL A 417 -11.02 -11.09 -26.67
CA VAL A 417 -10.03 -10.82 -27.73
C VAL A 417 -10.81 -10.32 -28.94
N GLU A 418 -11.01 -9.01 -28.98
CA GLU A 418 -11.48 -8.36 -30.20
C GLU A 418 -10.28 -8.24 -31.15
N GLY A 419 -10.50 -8.44 -32.47
CA GLY A 419 -9.49 -8.31 -33.52
C GLY A 419 -9.05 -6.86 -33.77
N ARG A 420 -8.85 -6.09 -32.70
CA ARG A 420 -8.38 -4.71 -32.71
C ARG A 420 -6.90 -4.67 -33.09
N SER A 421 -6.51 -3.63 -33.81
CA SER A 421 -5.10 -3.35 -34.09
C SER A 421 -4.50 -2.40 -33.07
N LEU A 422 -3.20 -2.51 -32.83
CA LEU A 422 -2.49 -1.57 -31.95
C LEU A 422 -2.54 -0.13 -32.48
N ASP A 423 -2.67 0.04 -33.81
CA ASP A 423 -2.79 1.35 -34.46
C ASP A 423 -4.07 2.09 -34.04
N GLU A 424 -5.18 1.39 -33.79
CA GLU A 424 -6.43 2.02 -33.29
C GLU A 424 -6.29 2.62 -31.89
N ALA A 425 -5.37 2.06 -31.09
CA ALA A 425 -5.06 2.56 -29.75
C ALA A 425 -4.07 3.74 -29.78
N LYS A 426 -3.39 4.01 -30.89
CA LYS A 426 -2.44 5.14 -30.99
C LYS A 426 -3.19 6.47 -30.98
N LYS A 427 -2.85 7.33 -30.01
CA LYS A 427 -3.32 8.72 -29.93
C LYS A 427 -2.41 9.69 -30.67
N GLY A 428 -1.16 9.30 -30.91
CA GLY A 428 -0.15 10.12 -31.59
C GLY A 428 1.23 9.95 -30.96
N GLN A 429 2.05 11.00 -31.06
CA GLN A 429 3.37 11.07 -30.43
C GLN A 429 3.47 12.31 -29.55
N ARG A 430 4.22 12.20 -28.44
CA ARG A 430 4.51 13.31 -27.54
C ARG A 430 6.01 13.36 -27.27
N GLN A 431 6.61 14.54 -27.31
CA GLN A 431 7.97 14.74 -26.80
C GLN A 431 7.94 14.56 -25.29
N ALA A 432 8.66 13.56 -24.79
CA ALA A 432 8.86 13.34 -23.37
C ALA A 432 10.34 13.09 -23.07
N PHE A 433 10.76 13.41 -21.85
CA PHE A 433 12.14 13.32 -21.44
C PHE A 433 12.56 11.85 -21.26
N SER A 434 13.63 11.45 -21.94
CA SER A 434 14.23 10.13 -21.80
C SER A 434 15.18 10.09 -20.61
N LEU A 435 14.95 9.16 -19.68
CA LEU A 435 15.88 8.90 -18.58
C LEU A 435 17.25 8.36 -19.05
N LEU A 436 17.28 7.71 -20.22
CA LEU A 436 18.49 7.08 -20.78
C LEU A 436 19.33 8.06 -21.59
N LYS A 437 18.68 8.75 -22.54
CA LYS A 437 19.33 9.71 -23.44
C LYS A 437 19.52 11.08 -22.80
N ARG A 438 18.81 11.36 -21.69
CA ARG A 438 18.78 12.67 -21.02
C ARG A 438 18.38 13.81 -21.97
N ASP A 439 17.41 13.54 -22.82
CA ASP A 439 16.89 14.48 -23.81
C ASP A 439 15.41 14.19 -24.13
N PHE A 440 14.72 15.14 -24.73
CA PHE A 440 13.36 14.94 -25.23
C PHE A 440 13.36 14.12 -26.51
N ILE A 441 12.65 12.99 -26.48
CA ILE A 441 12.44 12.14 -27.66
C ILE A 441 10.95 11.90 -27.87
N PRO A 442 10.52 11.50 -29.09
CA PRO A 442 9.14 11.15 -29.34
C PRO A 442 8.78 9.83 -28.65
N PHE A 443 7.80 9.87 -27.75
CA PHE A 443 7.13 8.69 -27.19
C PHE A 443 5.82 8.45 -27.95
N THR A 444 5.53 7.20 -28.27
CA THR A 444 4.21 6.86 -28.84
C THR A 444 3.17 6.85 -27.72
N VAL A 445 2.06 7.57 -27.91
CA VAL A 445 1.00 7.68 -26.91
C VAL A 445 -0.15 6.74 -27.26
N TYR A 446 -0.57 5.91 -26.32
CA TYR A 446 -1.66 4.96 -26.46
C TYR A 446 -2.84 5.29 -25.55
N ASP A 447 -4.05 5.07 -26.04
CA ASP A 447 -5.28 5.06 -25.25
C ASP A 447 -5.42 3.71 -24.56
N ARG A 448 -5.34 3.71 -23.22
CA ARG A 448 -5.45 2.50 -22.39
C ARG A 448 -6.72 1.70 -22.67
N TYR A 449 -7.84 2.36 -22.93
CA TYR A 449 -9.16 1.72 -23.08
C TYR A 449 -9.35 1.05 -24.44
N LYS A 450 -8.45 1.31 -25.39
CA LYS A 450 -8.44 0.67 -26.71
C LYS A 450 -7.44 -0.48 -26.81
N LEU A 451 -6.57 -0.65 -25.82
CA LEU A 451 -5.68 -1.81 -25.75
C LEU A 451 -6.50 -3.08 -25.49
N PHE A 452 -5.98 -4.21 -25.97
CA PHE A 452 -6.64 -5.51 -25.97
C PHE A 452 -5.68 -6.59 -25.47
N PRO A 453 -6.20 -7.74 -24.97
CA PRO A 453 -5.35 -8.85 -24.56
C PRO A 453 -4.37 -9.29 -25.65
N GLY A 454 -3.11 -9.44 -25.29
CA GLY A 454 -2.03 -9.81 -26.20
C GLY A 454 -1.39 -8.61 -26.93
N ALA A 455 -1.88 -7.38 -26.77
CA ALA A 455 -1.22 -6.21 -27.32
C ALA A 455 0.22 -6.08 -26.76
N GLU A 456 1.20 -5.97 -27.65
CA GLU A 456 2.62 -5.77 -27.32
C GLU A 456 3.07 -4.37 -27.76
N ILE A 457 3.75 -3.66 -26.87
CA ILE A 457 4.17 -2.27 -27.06
C ILE A 457 5.67 -2.18 -26.76
N GLU A 458 6.45 -1.86 -27.78
CA GLU A 458 7.86 -1.51 -27.61
C GLU A 458 7.97 -0.06 -27.11
N GLY A 459 8.78 0.17 -26.07
CA GLY A 459 9.12 1.52 -25.62
C GLY A 459 10.04 2.25 -26.60
N PRO A 460 10.10 3.59 -26.57
CA PRO A 460 9.43 4.49 -25.62
C PRO A 460 7.93 4.70 -25.90
N ALA A 461 7.11 4.52 -24.87
CA ALA A 461 5.66 4.68 -24.96
C ALA A 461 5.05 5.30 -23.69
N ILE A 462 3.93 6.00 -23.88
CA ILE A 462 3.07 6.52 -22.82
C ILE A 462 1.70 5.88 -23.00
N ILE A 463 1.15 5.24 -21.97
CA ILE A 463 -0.20 4.68 -22.01
C ILE A 463 -1.08 5.50 -21.07
N GLU A 464 -2.07 6.19 -21.63
CA GLU A 464 -2.91 7.13 -20.91
C GLU A 464 -4.25 6.50 -20.55
N GLU A 465 -4.61 6.61 -19.28
CA GLU A 465 -5.97 6.37 -18.79
C GLU A 465 -6.52 7.63 -18.12
N ARG A 466 -7.79 7.63 -17.74
CA ARG A 466 -8.43 8.81 -17.17
C ARG A 466 -7.77 9.23 -15.85
N GLU A 467 -7.40 8.27 -15.00
CA GLU A 467 -6.92 8.52 -13.64
C GLU A 467 -5.39 8.49 -13.49
N SER A 468 -4.64 8.04 -14.50
CA SER A 468 -3.19 7.86 -14.43
C SER A 468 -2.52 7.78 -15.82
N THR A 469 -1.20 7.78 -15.83
CA THR A 469 -0.37 7.60 -17.02
C THR A 469 0.75 6.61 -16.75
N ILE A 470 0.90 5.63 -17.62
CA ILE A 470 1.96 4.61 -17.55
C ILE A 470 3.12 5.05 -18.45
N ILE A 471 4.33 5.03 -17.91
CA ILE A 471 5.56 5.30 -18.67
C ILE A 471 6.28 3.99 -18.98
N VAL A 472 6.58 3.76 -20.25
CA VAL A 472 7.39 2.63 -20.74
C VAL A 472 8.63 3.22 -21.42
N GLY A 473 9.80 3.07 -20.80
CA GLY A 473 11.06 3.57 -21.36
C GLY A 473 11.59 2.75 -22.54
N GLU A 474 12.63 3.25 -23.19
CA GLU A 474 13.20 2.67 -24.42
C GLU A 474 13.79 1.27 -24.22
N ASP A 475 14.29 0.99 -23.02
CA ASP A 475 14.83 -0.29 -22.60
C ASP A 475 13.76 -1.20 -21.97
N ALA A 476 12.47 -0.91 -22.21
CA ALA A 476 11.36 -1.73 -21.74
C ALA A 476 10.39 -2.07 -22.88
N ARG A 477 9.62 -3.12 -22.65
CA ARG A 477 8.45 -3.48 -23.46
C ARG A 477 7.25 -3.67 -22.54
N ALA A 478 6.06 -3.41 -23.07
CA ALA A 478 4.81 -3.63 -22.36
C ALA A 478 3.94 -4.66 -23.07
N ARG A 479 3.21 -5.48 -22.31
CA ARG A 479 2.21 -6.43 -22.84
C ARG A 479 0.93 -6.33 -22.04
N VAL A 480 -0.22 -6.41 -22.72
CA VAL A 480 -1.53 -6.49 -22.06
C VAL A 480 -1.94 -7.95 -21.92
N ASP A 481 -2.35 -8.38 -20.72
CA ASP A 481 -2.85 -9.74 -20.49
C ASP A 481 -4.36 -9.89 -20.69
N GLU A 482 -4.87 -11.10 -20.48
CA GLU A 482 -6.29 -11.44 -20.63
C GLU A 482 -7.22 -10.78 -19.61
N TYR A 483 -6.68 -10.20 -18.54
CA TYR A 483 -7.43 -9.42 -17.55
C TYR A 483 -7.25 -7.91 -17.75
N GLY A 484 -6.50 -7.52 -18.78
CA GLY A 484 -6.22 -6.14 -19.12
C GLY A 484 -5.05 -5.52 -18.35
N PHE A 485 -4.27 -6.26 -17.56
CA PHE A 485 -3.11 -5.68 -16.85
C PHE A 485 -2.01 -5.34 -17.84
N VAL A 486 -1.31 -4.21 -17.64
CA VAL A 486 -0.07 -3.92 -18.37
C VAL A 486 1.09 -4.53 -17.60
N TRP A 487 1.79 -5.45 -18.24
CA TRP A 487 3.07 -5.98 -17.81
C TRP A 487 4.17 -5.20 -18.47
N ILE A 488 5.12 -4.65 -17.71
CA ILE A 488 6.30 -3.98 -18.24
C ILE A 488 7.52 -4.79 -17.84
N GLU A 489 8.33 -5.16 -18.81
CA GLU A 489 9.57 -5.92 -18.62
C GLU A 489 10.75 -5.12 -19.17
N PHE A 490 11.84 -5.08 -18.41
CA PHE A 490 13.08 -4.46 -18.87
C PHE A 490 13.85 -5.40 -19.79
N LYS A 491 14.43 -4.87 -20.86
CA LYS A 491 15.22 -5.60 -21.84
C LYS A 491 16.56 -6.00 -21.22
N GLY A 492 16.94 -7.27 -21.38
CA GLY A 492 18.27 -7.77 -20.97
C GLY A 492 18.40 -8.11 -19.48
N VAL A 493 17.29 -8.32 -18.78
CA VAL A 493 17.26 -8.86 -17.40
C VAL A 493 16.95 -10.34 -17.40
#